data_AF-K9UHV1-F1
#
_entry.id   AF-K9UHV1-F1
#
_cell.length_a   1.000
_cell.length_b   1.000
_cell.length_c   1.000
_cell.angle_alpha   90.00
_cell.angle_beta   90.00
_cell.angle_gamma   90.00
#
_symmetry.space_group_name_H-M   'P 1'
#
loop_
_entity.id
_entity.type
_entity.pdbx_description
1 polymer ?
#
loop_
_entity_poly.entity_id
_entity_poly.type
_entity_poly.pdbx_seq_one_letter_code
_entity_poly.pdbx_strand_id
1 'polypeptide(L)'
;MKDKTLVQLKIQDDRGSIINAHVEYFSPSWPDWILEFTSPITEKLSFTATDVFECLTQLRLELAKHGCKPLCAGARLDVYLSGMHRDMGSGLSAQIMSLGSEVDWKDLQVGIFDYAEPDSIASVEEQWNYYGSLFLCSYELKIQHHNGSIVEGIIHESRILEPNNIKFTSVVTPDIQANGTNGFECLAILRVELEKYGYRPLCNGARCDAYALPMDIDDGGIFVHILTIGKLPNQVDRVDTFDYAEPPLIVSVAEQRKNYESWIDSIKSVPESELVDYL
;
A
#
# COMPACT_ATOMS: atom_id res chain seq x y z
N MET A 1 -18.65 20.88 4.99
CA MET A 1 -17.79 22.09 4.99
C MET A 1 -17.14 22.21 6.34
N LYS A 2 -15.81 22.24 6.37
CA LYS A 2 -15.06 22.62 7.59
C LYS A 2 -14.61 24.07 7.45
N ASP A 3 -14.75 24.82 8.53
CA ASP A 3 -14.28 26.20 8.62
C ASP A 3 -12.76 26.28 8.51
N LYS A 4 -12.28 27.46 8.11
CA LYS A 4 -10.85 27.77 8.03
C LYS A 4 -10.17 27.60 9.38
N THR A 5 -9.12 26.78 9.40
CA THR A 5 -8.24 26.61 10.55
C THR A 5 -6.86 27.17 10.22
N LEU A 6 -6.36 28.10 11.05
CA LEU A 6 -5.05 28.71 10.93
C LEU A 6 -4.06 28.01 11.86
N VAL A 7 -2.91 27.60 11.33
CA VAL A 7 -1.83 26.95 12.09
C VAL A 7 -0.50 27.66 11.84
N GLN A 8 0.28 27.83 12.89
CA GLN A 8 1.65 28.34 12.81
C GLN A 8 2.58 27.23 12.35
N LEU A 9 3.44 27.53 11.39
CA LEU A 9 4.40 26.59 10.83
C LEU A 9 5.80 27.20 10.86
N LYS A 10 6.79 26.46 11.34
CA LYS A 10 8.19 26.84 11.22
C LYS A 10 8.79 26.21 9.97
N ILE A 11 9.65 26.94 9.28
CA ILE A 11 10.38 26.48 8.10
C ILE A 11 11.85 26.66 8.37
N GLN A 12 12.66 25.71 7.94
CA GLN A 12 14.10 25.85 7.91
C GLN A 12 14.57 26.02 6.46
N ASP A 13 15.42 27.01 6.22
CA ASP A 13 16.12 27.18 4.94
C ASP A 13 17.40 26.31 4.87
N ASP A 14 18.05 26.29 3.72
CA ASP A 14 19.30 25.57 3.45
C ASP A 14 20.49 26.04 4.29
N ARG A 15 20.40 27.23 4.89
CA ARG A 15 21.40 27.82 5.80
C ARG A 15 21.11 27.50 7.27
N GLY A 16 20.00 26.82 7.56
CA GLY A 16 19.56 26.47 8.91
C GLY A 16 18.76 27.56 9.61
N SER A 17 18.45 28.68 8.95
CA SER A 17 17.64 29.76 9.53
C SER A 17 16.20 29.30 9.69
N ILE A 18 15.59 29.61 10.83
CA ILE A 18 14.19 29.29 11.10
C ILE A 18 13.30 30.50 10.80
N ILE A 19 12.32 30.32 9.93
CA ILE A 19 11.36 31.32 9.50
C ILE A 19 9.97 30.90 9.99
N ASN A 20 9.23 31.85 10.58
CA ASN A 20 7.84 31.64 10.92
C ASN A 20 6.95 31.88 9.70
N ALA A 21 6.06 30.94 9.44
CA ALA A 21 5.05 30.97 8.41
C ALA A 21 3.71 30.53 8.99
N HIS A 22 2.67 30.60 8.18
CA HIS A 22 1.37 30.05 8.56
C HIS A 22 0.74 29.30 7.41
N VAL A 23 -0.07 28.31 7.78
CA VAL A 23 -0.94 27.58 6.89
C VAL A 23 -2.39 27.78 7.34
N GLU A 24 -3.27 28.01 6.39
CA GLU A 24 -4.71 27.90 6.59
C GLU A 24 -5.20 26.68 5.82
N TYR A 25 -6.05 25.86 6.43
CA TYR A 25 -6.69 24.77 5.71
C TYR A 25 -8.20 24.75 5.96
N PHE A 26 -8.95 24.32 4.94
CA PHE A 26 -10.41 24.24 4.97
C PHE A 26 -10.94 23.27 3.90
N SER A 27 -12.20 22.88 4.02
CA SER A 27 -12.88 22.05 3.01
C SER A 27 -14.15 22.77 2.53
N PRO A 28 -14.12 23.37 1.31
CA PRO A 28 -15.28 24.07 0.74
C PRO A 28 -16.37 23.09 0.28
N SER A 29 -15.98 21.91 -0.18
CA SER A 29 -16.85 20.81 -0.62
C SER A 29 -16.13 19.51 -0.35
N TRP A 30 -16.84 18.45 0.04
CA TRP A 30 -16.24 17.12 0.13
C TRP A 30 -16.09 16.52 -1.29
N PRO A 31 -14.97 15.86 -1.64
CA PRO A 31 -13.82 15.50 -0.80
C PRO A 31 -12.69 16.54 -0.77
N ASP A 32 -12.87 17.72 -1.37
CA ASP A 32 -11.80 18.69 -1.56
C ASP A 32 -11.36 19.38 -0.25
N TRP A 33 -10.05 19.41 -0.07
CA TRP A 33 -9.33 20.18 0.93
C TRP A 33 -8.43 21.20 0.25
N ILE A 34 -8.38 22.38 0.83
CA ILE A 34 -7.51 23.46 0.39
C ILE A 34 -6.56 23.79 1.53
N LEU A 35 -5.26 23.90 1.23
CA LEU A 35 -4.23 24.42 2.11
C LEU A 35 -3.62 25.67 1.47
N GLU A 36 -3.77 26.81 2.15
CA GLU A 36 -3.15 28.07 1.79
C GLU A 36 -1.94 28.31 2.67
N PHE A 37 -0.79 28.57 2.06
CA PHE A 37 0.46 28.80 2.76
C PHE A 37 0.95 30.23 2.52
N THR A 38 1.37 30.89 3.59
CA THR A 38 1.89 32.25 3.55
C THR A 38 3.18 32.33 4.36
N SER A 39 4.21 32.90 3.76
CA SER A 39 5.51 33.11 4.41
C SER A 39 6.17 34.42 3.95
N PRO A 40 7.22 34.88 4.64
CA PRO A 40 8.03 35.99 4.18
C PRO A 40 8.93 35.68 2.97
N ILE A 41 9.06 34.40 2.58
CA ILE A 41 10.05 33.94 1.59
C ILE A 41 9.44 33.63 0.21
N THR A 42 8.12 33.47 0.13
CA THR A 42 7.41 33.18 -1.12
C THR A 42 6.13 34.01 -1.19
N GLU A 43 5.59 34.14 -2.41
CA GLU A 43 4.20 34.54 -2.56
C GLU A 43 3.27 33.51 -1.90
N LYS A 44 2.00 33.89 -1.70
CA LYS A 44 0.99 33.00 -1.14
C LYS A 44 0.81 31.79 -2.07
N LEU A 45 0.93 30.59 -1.51
CA LEU A 45 0.73 29.33 -2.23
C LEU A 45 -0.62 28.72 -1.83
N SER A 46 -1.23 27.96 -2.73
CA SER A 46 -2.50 27.27 -2.48
C SER A 46 -2.50 25.89 -3.15
N PHE A 47 -2.89 24.87 -2.40
CA PHE A 47 -2.88 23.47 -2.82
C PHE A 47 -4.23 22.83 -2.56
N THR A 48 -4.74 22.09 -3.55
CA THR A 48 -6.02 21.36 -3.45
C THR A 48 -5.77 19.86 -3.56
N ALA A 49 -6.36 19.08 -2.66
CA ALA A 49 -6.29 17.63 -2.68
C ALA A 49 -7.48 16.99 -1.94
N THR A 50 -7.52 15.66 -1.87
CA THR A 50 -8.56 14.89 -1.18
C THR A 50 -8.44 14.91 0.34
N ASP A 51 -7.29 15.32 0.87
CA ASP A 51 -7.03 15.49 2.30
C ASP A 51 -5.90 16.49 2.57
N VAL A 52 -5.76 16.90 3.83
CA VAL A 52 -4.80 17.95 4.25
C VAL A 52 -3.35 17.45 4.18
N PHE A 53 -3.10 16.15 4.36
CA PHE A 53 -1.75 15.61 4.28
C PHE A 53 -1.21 15.66 2.86
N GLU A 54 -2.05 15.36 1.86
CA GLU A 54 -1.69 15.50 0.46
C GLU A 54 -1.39 16.96 0.10
N CYS A 55 -2.21 17.91 0.57
CA CYS A 55 -1.91 19.33 0.41
C CYS A 55 -0.55 19.71 1.05
N LEU A 56 -0.23 19.16 2.23
CA LEU A 56 1.06 19.37 2.89
C LEU A 56 2.21 18.75 2.08
N THR A 57 2.02 17.59 1.47
CA THR A 57 3.02 16.96 0.59
C THR A 57 3.32 17.85 -0.62
N GLN A 58 2.30 18.42 -1.26
CA GLN A 58 2.51 19.38 -2.35
C GLN A 58 3.26 20.63 -1.89
N LEU A 59 2.89 21.19 -0.73
CA LEU A 59 3.62 22.30 -0.11
C LEU A 59 5.10 21.95 0.14
N ARG A 60 5.40 20.76 0.66
CA ARG A 60 6.76 20.29 0.90
C ARG A 60 7.58 20.23 -0.39
N LEU A 61 7.00 19.69 -1.47
CA LEU A 61 7.64 19.65 -2.78
C LEU A 61 7.95 21.06 -3.31
N GLU A 62 7.04 22.01 -3.11
CA GLU A 62 7.25 23.39 -3.52
C GLU A 62 8.34 24.09 -2.68
N LEU A 63 8.30 23.96 -1.36
CA LEU A 63 9.33 24.51 -0.48
C LEU A 63 10.72 23.93 -0.77
N ALA A 64 10.80 22.64 -1.11
CA ALA A 64 12.07 22.00 -1.46
C ALA A 64 12.75 22.65 -2.68
N LYS A 65 11.99 23.16 -3.66
CA LYS A 65 12.53 23.92 -4.80
C LYS A 65 13.25 25.20 -4.37
N HIS A 66 12.88 25.74 -3.21
CA HIS A 66 13.49 26.91 -2.59
C HIS A 66 14.50 26.55 -1.48
N GLY A 67 14.92 25.28 -1.39
CA GLY A 67 15.84 24.83 -0.35
C GLY A 67 15.25 24.89 1.06
N CYS A 68 13.93 24.88 1.18
CA CYS A 68 13.22 25.03 2.45
C CYS A 68 12.50 23.73 2.84
N LYS A 69 12.43 23.45 4.14
CA LYS A 69 11.66 22.33 4.70
C LYS A 69 10.77 22.76 5.87
N PRO A 70 9.49 22.32 5.91
CA PRO A 70 8.63 22.60 7.05
C PRO A 70 9.01 21.73 8.24
N LEU A 71 9.08 22.34 9.42
CA LEU A 71 9.43 21.70 10.69
C LEU A 71 8.17 21.20 11.41
N CYS A 72 7.47 20.26 10.77
CA CYS A 72 6.27 19.65 11.32
C CYS A 72 6.28 18.12 11.27
N ALA A 73 5.46 17.48 12.10
CA ALA A 73 5.42 16.04 12.26
C ALA A 73 5.06 15.33 10.96
N GLY A 74 4.18 15.90 10.13
CA GLY A 74 3.85 15.36 8.81
C GLY A 74 5.02 15.32 7.83
N ALA A 75 6.14 16.00 8.12
CA ALA A 75 7.36 15.97 7.33
C ALA A 75 8.47 15.07 7.93
N ARG A 76 8.21 14.38 9.05
CA ARG A 76 9.19 13.46 9.66
C ARG A 76 9.36 12.18 8.86
N LEU A 77 10.56 11.61 8.89
CA LEU A 77 10.87 10.32 8.24
C LEU A 77 9.91 9.20 8.69
N ASP A 78 9.67 9.15 10.01
CA ASP A 78 8.93 8.10 10.70
C ASP A 78 7.44 8.40 10.84
N VAL A 79 6.88 9.36 10.11
CA VAL A 79 5.45 9.69 10.21
C VAL A 79 4.78 9.48 8.87
N TYR A 80 3.72 8.69 8.84
CA TYR A 80 2.90 8.48 7.65
C TYR A 80 1.43 8.25 8.01
N LEU A 81 0.54 8.44 7.03
CA LEU A 81 -0.89 8.19 7.19
C LEU A 81 -1.29 6.94 6.41
N SER A 82 -1.89 5.97 7.10
CA SER A 82 -2.56 4.86 6.42
C SER A 82 -3.81 5.35 5.68
N GLY A 83 -4.27 4.61 4.65
CA GLY A 83 -5.49 4.95 3.91
C GLY A 83 -6.70 5.19 4.81
N MET A 84 -6.89 4.32 5.82
CA MET A 84 -7.94 4.47 6.83
C MET A 84 -7.87 5.79 7.61
N HIS A 85 -6.66 6.30 7.94
CA HIS A 85 -6.49 7.59 8.63
C HIS A 85 -6.75 8.78 7.70
N ARG A 86 -6.45 8.64 6.41
CA ARG A 86 -6.77 9.67 5.41
C ARG A 86 -8.29 9.79 5.25
N ASP A 87 -8.98 8.66 5.13
CA ASP A 87 -10.43 8.59 4.92
C ASP A 87 -11.24 9.06 6.14
N MET A 88 -10.84 8.67 7.35
CA MET A 88 -11.59 9.01 8.57
C MET A 88 -11.14 10.30 9.27
N GLY A 89 -9.87 10.68 9.11
CA GLY A 89 -9.25 11.82 9.81
C GLY A 89 -9.07 13.06 8.94
N SER A 90 -9.43 13.01 7.66
CA SER A 90 -9.15 14.06 6.67
C SER A 90 -7.66 14.41 6.54
N GLY A 91 -6.78 13.45 6.86
CA GLY A 91 -5.33 13.65 6.79
C GLY A 91 -4.71 14.47 7.92
N LEU A 92 -5.42 14.75 9.04
CA LEU A 92 -4.94 15.67 10.07
C LEU A 92 -4.12 15.02 11.20
N SER A 93 -4.29 13.71 11.40
CA SER A 93 -3.52 12.94 12.37
C SER A 93 -2.78 11.81 11.67
N ALA A 94 -1.55 11.58 12.10
CA ALA A 94 -0.64 10.61 11.54
C ALA A 94 -0.10 9.69 12.64
N GLN A 95 0.44 8.55 12.23
CA GLN A 95 1.07 7.60 13.14
C GLN A 95 2.59 7.68 13.01
N ILE A 96 3.29 7.66 14.15
CA ILE A 96 4.73 7.43 14.19
C ILE A 96 4.98 5.93 13.97
N MET A 97 5.78 5.61 12.95
CA MET A 97 6.10 4.27 12.50
C MET A 97 7.58 3.95 12.71
N SER A 98 7.85 2.96 13.55
CA SER A 98 9.19 2.42 13.78
C SER A 98 9.30 0.98 13.27
N LEU A 99 10.42 0.65 12.60
CA LEU A 99 10.73 -0.71 12.20
C LEU A 99 10.76 -1.64 13.43
N GLY A 100 9.96 -2.71 13.41
CA GLY A 100 10.07 -3.82 14.35
C GLY A 100 9.54 -3.57 15.77
N SER A 101 8.73 -2.53 16.01
CA SER A 101 8.17 -2.23 17.33
C SER A 101 6.65 -2.41 17.39
N GLU A 102 6.17 -3.35 18.21
CA GLU A 102 4.79 -3.41 18.69
C GLU A 102 4.56 -2.29 19.72
N VAL A 103 4.25 -1.08 19.28
CA VAL A 103 3.89 0.02 20.19
C VAL A 103 2.38 0.20 20.19
N ASP A 104 1.81 0.44 21.38
CA ASP A 104 0.39 0.70 21.58
C ASP A 104 -0.08 1.86 20.69
N TRP A 105 -1.14 1.62 19.93
CA TRP A 105 -1.68 2.48 18.89
C TRP A 105 -2.10 3.86 19.40
N LYS A 106 -2.41 4.00 20.70
CA LYS A 106 -2.79 5.27 21.33
C LYS A 106 -1.62 6.21 21.56
N ASP A 107 -0.40 5.70 21.70
CA ASP A 107 0.78 6.48 22.08
C ASP A 107 1.60 6.97 20.88
N LEU A 108 1.17 6.65 19.65
CA LEU A 108 1.88 6.96 18.40
C LEU A 108 1.19 8.02 17.52
N GLN A 109 0.10 8.64 17.98
CA GLN A 109 -0.63 9.61 17.16
C GLN A 109 -0.06 11.02 17.31
N VAL A 110 0.21 11.69 16.18
CA VAL A 110 0.67 13.08 16.12
C VAL A 110 -0.17 13.89 15.15
N GLY A 111 -0.36 15.18 15.42
CA GLY A 111 -0.95 16.11 14.47
C GLY A 111 0.06 16.44 13.38
N ILE A 112 -0.34 16.44 12.10
CA ILE A 112 0.61 16.64 10.98
C ILE A 112 1.33 18.00 11.01
N PHE A 113 0.79 18.98 11.73
CA PHE A 113 1.38 20.29 11.94
C PHE A 113 2.08 20.48 13.30
N ASP A 114 2.09 19.46 14.15
CA ASP A 114 2.85 19.52 15.41
C ASP A 114 4.33 19.75 15.10
N TYR A 115 5.01 20.54 15.93
CA TYR A 115 6.42 20.87 15.69
C TYR A 115 7.31 19.62 15.70
N ALA A 116 8.26 19.56 14.76
CA ALA A 116 9.26 18.51 14.69
C ALA A 116 10.66 19.12 14.52
N GLU A 117 11.65 18.49 15.14
CA GLU A 117 13.05 18.96 15.12
C GLU A 117 13.64 18.85 13.70
N PRO A 118 14.49 19.79 13.27
CA PRO A 118 15.08 19.79 11.92
C PRO A 118 15.71 18.48 11.46
N ASP A 119 16.37 17.77 12.39
CA ASP A 119 17.08 16.52 12.11
C ASP A 119 16.13 15.33 11.90
N SER A 120 14.86 15.46 12.29
CA SER A 120 13.83 14.44 12.07
C SER A 120 13.08 14.61 10.75
N ILE A 121 13.26 15.74 10.07
CA ILE A 121 12.54 16.08 8.83
C ILE A 121 13.20 15.41 7.63
N ALA A 122 12.41 14.64 6.90
CA ALA A 122 12.81 13.97 5.68
C ALA A 122 12.25 14.68 4.45
N SER A 123 12.94 14.52 3.32
CA SER A 123 12.33 14.80 2.02
C SER A 123 11.09 13.92 1.81
N VAL A 124 10.22 14.35 0.88
CA VAL A 124 9.04 13.57 0.50
C VAL A 124 9.45 12.19 -0.02
N GLU A 125 10.51 12.13 -0.84
CA GLU A 125 11.07 10.89 -1.37
C GLU A 125 11.63 9.98 -0.27
N GLU A 126 12.41 10.51 0.67
CA GLU A 126 12.96 9.72 1.79
C GLU A 126 11.85 9.17 2.70
N GLN A 127 10.85 10.00 3.03
CA GLN A 127 9.69 9.56 3.82
C GLN A 127 8.91 8.45 3.09
N TRP A 128 8.72 8.59 1.77
CA TRP A 128 8.10 7.55 0.95
C TRP A 128 8.92 6.27 0.90
N ASN A 129 10.24 6.36 0.73
CA ASN A 129 11.13 5.20 0.72
C ASN A 129 11.15 4.49 2.07
N TYR A 130 11.19 5.24 3.17
CA TYR A 130 11.14 4.68 4.52
C TYR A 130 9.81 3.98 4.79
N TYR A 131 8.68 4.63 4.46
CA TYR A 131 7.38 3.99 4.53
C TYR A 131 7.32 2.74 3.67
N GLY A 132 7.73 2.80 2.39
CA GLY A 132 7.80 1.63 1.52
C GLY A 132 8.61 0.48 2.13
N SER A 133 9.74 0.80 2.78
CA SER A 133 10.57 -0.19 3.47
C SER A 133 9.93 -0.81 4.70
N LEU A 134 9.02 -0.11 5.38
CA LEU A 134 8.24 -0.64 6.50
C LEU A 134 7.23 -1.70 6.07
N PHE A 135 6.82 -1.69 4.79
CA PHE A 135 5.89 -2.65 4.19
C PHE A 135 6.56 -3.56 3.15
N LEU A 136 7.90 -3.62 3.13
CA LEU A 136 8.61 -4.63 2.36
C LEU A 136 8.45 -5.99 3.04
N CYS A 137 7.45 -6.74 2.60
CA CYS A 137 7.31 -8.13 2.98
C CYS A 137 8.16 -8.99 2.06
N SER A 138 9.06 -9.78 2.63
CA SER A 138 9.82 -10.79 1.88
C SER A 138 9.25 -12.17 2.20
N TYR A 139 8.83 -12.88 1.16
CA TYR A 139 8.27 -14.22 1.26
C TYR A 139 9.24 -15.22 0.64
N GLU A 140 9.71 -16.15 1.46
CA GLU A 140 10.46 -17.31 0.97
C GLU A 140 9.52 -18.27 0.27
N LEU A 141 9.84 -18.62 -0.98
CA LEU A 141 9.00 -19.45 -1.82
C LEU A 141 9.80 -20.60 -2.41
N LYS A 142 9.13 -21.74 -2.49
CA LYS A 142 9.58 -22.86 -3.31
C LYS A 142 8.99 -22.71 -4.70
N ILE A 143 9.79 -22.92 -5.72
CA ILE A 143 9.37 -22.90 -7.13
C ILE A 143 9.63 -24.29 -7.69
N GLN A 144 8.64 -24.86 -8.35
CA GLN A 144 8.79 -26.12 -9.05
C GLN A 144 8.98 -25.87 -10.55
N HIS A 145 9.97 -26.52 -11.13
CA HIS A 145 10.14 -26.60 -12.58
C HIS A 145 9.38 -27.80 -13.16
N HIS A 146 9.00 -27.76 -14.43
CA HIS A 146 8.24 -28.82 -15.09
C HIS A 146 8.95 -30.20 -15.10
N ASN A 147 10.27 -30.23 -14.90
CA ASN A 147 11.04 -31.47 -14.79
C ASN A 147 10.98 -32.09 -13.38
N GLY A 148 10.25 -31.46 -12.44
CA GLY A 148 10.09 -31.90 -11.06
C GLY A 148 11.10 -31.31 -10.07
N SER A 149 12.14 -30.59 -10.52
CA SER A 149 13.09 -29.95 -9.60
C SER A 149 12.44 -28.80 -8.85
N ILE A 150 12.75 -28.69 -7.56
CA ILE A 150 12.30 -27.59 -6.70
C ILE A 150 13.51 -26.74 -6.34
N VAL A 151 13.33 -25.43 -6.41
CA VAL A 151 14.33 -24.40 -6.12
C VAL A 151 13.72 -23.35 -5.19
N GLU A 152 14.57 -22.66 -4.45
CA GLU A 152 14.14 -21.58 -3.57
C GLU A 152 14.20 -20.23 -4.31
N GLY A 153 13.26 -19.35 -3.99
CA GLY A 153 13.17 -17.98 -4.49
C GLY A 153 12.58 -17.08 -3.42
N ILE A 154 12.70 -15.76 -3.62
CA ILE A 154 12.19 -14.77 -2.68
C ILE A 154 11.28 -13.81 -3.45
N ILE A 155 10.04 -13.67 -3.01
CA ILE A 155 9.17 -12.56 -3.43
C ILE A 155 9.41 -11.40 -2.47
N HIS A 156 9.81 -10.25 -3.01
CA HIS A 156 9.76 -8.98 -2.31
C HIS A 156 8.49 -8.24 -2.74
N GLU A 157 7.49 -8.22 -1.87
CA GLU A 157 6.31 -7.39 -2.05
C GLU A 157 6.64 -5.95 -1.60
N SER A 158 6.34 -4.97 -2.45
CA SER A 158 6.51 -3.55 -2.16
C SER A 158 5.19 -2.82 -2.41
N ARG A 159 4.49 -2.47 -1.34
CA ARG A 159 3.20 -1.74 -1.39
C ARG A 159 3.38 -0.23 -1.57
N ILE A 160 4.29 0.18 -2.46
CA ILE A 160 4.47 1.59 -2.82
C ILE A 160 3.32 2.03 -3.73
N LEU A 161 2.68 3.14 -3.36
CA LEU A 161 1.43 3.72 -3.86
C LEU A 161 1.46 4.14 -5.34
N GLU A 162 1.42 3.17 -6.25
CA GLU A 162 0.54 3.06 -7.42
C GLU A 162 0.79 1.67 -8.04
N PRO A 163 -0.26 1.04 -8.60
CA PRO A 163 -0.76 -0.30 -8.22
C PRO A 163 0.32 -1.26 -7.65
N ASN A 164 0.05 -1.84 -6.46
CA ASN A 164 0.89 -2.81 -5.74
C ASN A 164 2.01 -3.43 -6.58
N ASN A 165 3.28 -3.23 -6.22
CA ASN A 165 4.39 -3.75 -7.00
C ASN A 165 5.00 -4.97 -6.31
N ILE A 166 5.12 -6.10 -7.01
CA ILE A 166 5.88 -7.26 -6.53
C ILE A 166 7.15 -7.39 -7.34
N LYS A 167 8.30 -7.31 -6.66
CA LYS A 167 9.57 -7.69 -7.23
C LYS A 167 9.89 -9.12 -6.83
N PHE A 168 10.07 -9.99 -7.81
CA PHE A 168 10.55 -11.35 -7.58
C PHE A 168 12.05 -11.45 -7.86
N THR A 169 12.78 -11.99 -6.88
CA THR A 169 14.20 -12.28 -7.02
C THR A 169 14.41 -13.76 -6.71
N SER A 170 14.98 -14.50 -7.66
CA SER A 170 15.33 -15.91 -7.50
C SER A 170 16.76 -16.16 -7.97
N VAL A 171 17.39 -17.19 -7.41
CA VAL A 171 18.76 -17.61 -7.76
C VAL A 171 18.83 -18.25 -9.15
N VAL A 172 17.69 -18.65 -9.73
CA VAL A 172 17.61 -19.51 -10.92
C VAL A 172 16.79 -18.93 -12.07
N THR A 173 16.17 -17.76 -11.86
CA THR A 173 15.54 -16.96 -12.91
C THR A 173 16.17 -15.56 -12.93
N PRO A 174 16.14 -14.83 -14.05
CA PRO A 174 16.41 -13.39 -14.00
C PRO A 174 15.48 -12.72 -12.96
N ASP A 175 15.91 -11.58 -12.42
CA ASP A 175 15.02 -10.72 -11.63
C ASP A 175 13.77 -10.39 -12.48
N ILE A 176 12.59 -10.78 -12.01
CA ILE A 176 11.32 -10.51 -12.68
C ILE A 176 10.57 -9.49 -11.83
N GLN A 177 10.16 -8.39 -12.44
CA GLN A 177 9.30 -7.40 -11.82
C GLN A 177 7.89 -7.56 -12.37
N ALA A 178 6.90 -7.57 -11.48
CA ALA A 178 5.49 -7.62 -11.81
C ALA A 178 4.79 -6.45 -11.11
N ASN A 179 3.99 -5.71 -11.87
CA ASN A 179 3.26 -4.55 -11.37
C ASN A 179 1.77 -4.80 -11.63
N GLY A 180 0.94 -4.72 -10.59
CA GLY A 180 -0.48 -5.10 -10.63
C GLY A 180 -1.25 -4.40 -9.53
N THR A 181 -2.58 -4.31 -9.62
CA THR A 181 -3.38 -3.50 -8.67
C THR A 181 -3.35 -4.04 -7.24
N ASN A 182 -3.02 -5.32 -7.05
CA ASN A 182 -2.95 -6.02 -5.76
C ASN A 182 -1.90 -7.14 -5.79
N GLY A 183 -1.55 -7.68 -4.62
CA GLY A 183 -0.55 -8.73 -4.45
C GLY A 183 -0.87 -10.00 -5.25
N PHE A 184 -2.15 -10.40 -5.30
CA PHE A 184 -2.60 -11.55 -6.09
C PHE A 184 -2.46 -11.30 -7.60
N GLU A 185 -2.83 -10.11 -8.09
CA GLU A 185 -2.64 -9.75 -9.51
C GLU A 185 -1.16 -9.70 -9.89
N CYS A 186 -0.33 -9.12 -9.02
CA CYS A 186 1.11 -9.14 -9.18
C CYS A 186 1.68 -10.57 -9.26
N LEU A 187 1.25 -11.45 -8.36
CA LEU A 187 1.62 -12.86 -8.39
C LEU A 187 1.15 -13.53 -9.70
N ALA A 188 -0.05 -13.21 -10.19
CA ALA A 188 -0.54 -13.74 -11.47
C ALA A 188 0.32 -13.29 -12.65
N ILE A 189 0.73 -12.01 -12.71
CA ILE A 189 1.64 -11.49 -13.74
C ILE A 189 3.00 -12.16 -13.66
N LEU A 190 3.57 -12.26 -12.45
CA LEU A 190 4.83 -12.97 -12.20
C LEU A 190 4.75 -14.43 -12.69
N ARG A 191 3.64 -15.12 -12.37
CA ARG A 191 3.43 -16.52 -12.77
C ARG A 191 3.36 -16.69 -14.28
N VAL A 192 2.71 -15.77 -15.01
CA VAL A 192 2.71 -15.80 -16.47
C VAL A 192 4.13 -15.73 -17.03
N GLU A 193 5.01 -14.92 -16.45
CA GLU A 193 6.41 -14.86 -16.86
C GLU A 193 7.18 -16.14 -16.49
N LEU A 194 7.02 -16.65 -15.27
CA LEU A 194 7.66 -17.90 -14.81
C LEU A 194 7.25 -19.12 -15.64
N GLU A 195 5.98 -19.19 -16.05
CA GLU A 195 5.43 -20.27 -16.87
C GLU A 195 6.15 -20.38 -18.23
N LYS A 196 6.62 -19.27 -18.81
CA LYS A 196 7.43 -19.29 -20.05
C LYS A 196 8.74 -20.06 -19.91
N TYR A 197 9.26 -20.12 -18.69
CA TYR A 197 10.47 -20.85 -18.33
C TYR A 197 10.17 -22.20 -17.69
N GLY A 198 8.91 -22.62 -17.63
CA GLY A 198 8.51 -23.91 -17.07
C GLY A 198 8.45 -23.94 -15.54
N TYR A 199 8.43 -22.78 -14.88
CA TYR A 199 8.40 -22.67 -13.42
C TYR A 199 7.02 -22.32 -12.88
N ARG A 200 6.69 -22.82 -11.68
CA ARG A 200 5.48 -22.52 -10.93
C ARG A 200 5.81 -22.31 -9.44
N PRO A 201 5.41 -21.18 -8.83
CA PRO A 201 5.58 -20.98 -7.39
C PRO A 201 4.61 -21.89 -6.61
N LEU A 202 5.12 -22.53 -5.57
CA LEU A 202 4.39 -23.43 -4.68
C LEU A 202 3.75 -22.65 -3.53
N CYS A 203 2.76 -21.83 -3.86
CA CYS A 203 2.05 -20.97 -2.91
C CYS A 203 0.53 -21.06 -3.07
N ASN A 204 -0.21 -20.67 -2.04
CA ASN A 204 -1.68 -20.72 -2.04
C ASN A 204 -2.29 -19.93 -3.21
N GLY A 205 -1.71 -18.78 -3.57
CA GLY A 205 -2.14 -17.98 -4.70
C GLY A 205 -1.98 -18.66 -6.06
N ALA A 206 -1.28 -19.79 -6.14
CA ALA A 206 -1.12 -20.58 -7.36
C ALA A 206 -1.94 -21.87 -7.41
N ARG A 207 -2.77 -22.13 -6.38
CA ARG A 207 -3.60 -23.32 -6.31
C ARG A 207 -4.74 -23.33 -7.32
N CYS A 208 -5.20 -24.53 -7.65
CA CYS A 208 -6.32 -24.78 -8.54
C CYS A 208 -7.68 -24.44 -7.93
N ASP A 209 -7.74 -24.43 -6.61
CA ASP A 209 -8.91 -24.23 -5.78
C ASP A 209 -8.78 -22.96 -4.94
N ALA A 210 -7.99 -21.97 -5.36
CA ALA A 210 -7.87 -20.71 -4.64
C ALA A 210 -7.95 -19.49 -5.55
N TYR A 211 -8.59 -18.42 -5.09
CA TYR A 211 -8.69 -17.15 -5.80
C TYR A 211 -8.88 -15.98 -4.83
N ALA A 212 -8.41 -14.79 -5.21
CA ALA A 212 -8.68 -13.55 -4.46
C ALA A 212 -10.08 -13.03 -4.79
N LEU A 213 -10.93 -12.90 -3.77
CA LEU A 213 -12.27 -12.34 -3.88
C LEU A 213 -12.24 -10.80 -3.74
N PRO A 214 -13.33 -10.07 -4.05
CA PRO A 214 -13.34 -8.61 -3.97
C PRO A 214 -12.81 -8.04 -2.64
N MET A 215 -13.26 -8.61 -1.51
CA MET A 215 -12.75 -8.23 -0.18
C MET A 215 -11.25 -8.50 0.01
N ASP A 216 -10.72 -9.57 -0.58
CA ASP A 216 -9.28 -9.85 -0.52
C ASP A 216 -8.48 -8.86 -1.36
N ILE A 217 -9.04 -8.44 -2.50
CA ILE A 217 -8.43 -7.43 -3.39
C ILE A 217 -8.37 -6.08 -2.66
N ASP A 218 -9.44 -5.71 -1.96
CA ASP A 218 -9.49 -4.49 -1.14
C ASP A 218 -8.46 -4.54 0.00
N ASP A 219 -8.21 -5.72 0.57
CA ASP A 219 -7.14 -5.97 1.55
C ASP A 219 -5.74 -6.12 0.91
N GLY A 220 -5.58 -5.71 -0.35
CA GLY A 220 -4.30 -5.67 -1.06
C GLY A 220 -3.90 -7.00 -1.72
N GLY A 221 -4.80 -7.98 -1.80
CA GLY A 221 -4.58 -9.26 -2.49
C GLY A 221 -3.56 -10.16 -1.81
N ILE A 222 -3.37 -10.00 -0.50
CA ILE A 222 -2.44 -10.81 0.30
C ILE A 222 -3.10 -12.08 0.84
N PHE A 223 -4.42 -12.16 0.76
CA PHE A 223 -5.19 -13.36 1.06
C PHE A 223 -5.88 -13.89 -0.18
N VAL A 224 -6.15 -15.19 -0.19
CA VAL A 224 -7.04 -15.86 -1.13
C VAL A 224 -7.98 -16.76 -0.36
N HIS A 225 -9.14 -17.05 -0.94
CA HIS A 225 -10.04 -18.05 -0.39
C HIS A 225 -9.87 -19.39 -1.11
N ILE A 226 -9.89 -20.48 -0.35
CA ILE A 226 -10.03 -21.83 -0.87
C ILE A 226 -11.48 -22.05 -1.29
N LEU A 227 -11.68 -22.33 -2.58
CA LEU A 227 -12.98 -22.41 -3.23
C LEU A 227 -13.41 -23.86 -3.37
N THR A 228 -14.61 -24.15 -2.88
CA THR A 228 -15.27 -25.45 -3.07
C THR A 228 -16.49 -25.29 -3.96
N ILE A 229 -16.60 -26.11 -5.01
CA ILE A 229 -17.76 -26.10 -5.93
C ILE A 229 -19.07 -26.23 -5.15
N GLY A 230 -20.00 -25.32 -5.43
CA GLY A 230 -21.34 -25.26 -4.83
C GLY A 230 -21.36 -24.76 -3.39
N LYS A 231 -20.27 -24.20 -2.86
CA LYS A 231 -20.20 -23.63 -1.51
C LYS A 231 -19.66 -22.20 -1.55
N LEU A 232 -20.28 -21.34 -0.75
CA LEU A 232 -19.71 -20.04 -0.41
C LEU A 232 -18.54 -20.24 0.56
N PRO A 233 -17.39 -19.59 0.34
CA PRO A 233 -16.27 -19.63 1.26
C PRO A 233 -16.61 -18.85 2.52
N ASN A 234 -15.95 -19.19 3.62
CA ASN A 234 -16.06 -18.47 4.89
C ASN A 234 -14.67 -18.10 5.42
N GLN A 235 -14.61 -17.48 6.60
CA GLN A 235 -13.36 -16.99 7.17
C GLN A 235 -12.28 -18.09 7.34
N VAL A 236 -12.65 -19.35 7.58
CA VAL A 236 -11.66 -20.44 7.72
C VAL A 236 -11.05 -20.87 6.38
N ASP A 237 -11.68 -20.51 5.27
CA ASP A 237 -11.18 -20.81 3.93
C ASP A 237 -10.20 -19.73 3.44
N ARG A 238 -10.06 -18.62 4.18
CA ARG A 238 -9.15 -17.52 3.87
C ARG A 238 -7.73 -17.87 4.31
N VAL A 239 -6.79 -17.88 3.38
CA VAL A 239 -5.38 -18.23 3.61
C VAL A 239 -4.47 -17.16 3.02
N ASP A 240 -3.24 -17.05 3.55
CA ASP A 240 -2.23 -16.15 2.99
C ASP A 240 -1.85 -16.61 1.58
N THR A 241 -1.76 -15.67 0.65
CA THR A 241 -1.49 -15.88 -0.78
C THR A 241 -0.11 -16.48 -1.02
N PHE A 242 0.89 -16.09 -0.23
CA PHE A 242 2.28 -16.44 -0.41
C PHE A 242 2.73 -17.64 0.44
N ASP A 243 1.90 -18.06 1.39
CA ASP A 243 2.12 -19.30 2.15
C ASP A 243 2.23 -20.52 1.24
N TYR A 244 3.05 -21.49 1.66
CA TYR A 244 3.34 -22.70 0.90
C TYR A 244 2.08 -23.51 0.59
N ALA A 245 2.01 -24.02 -0.64
CA ALA A 245 1.00 -24.99 -1.07
C ALA A 245 1.63 -26.19 -1.77
N GLU A 246 1.01 -27.35 -1.61
CA GLU A 246 1.55 -28.60 -2.14
C GLU A 246 1.52 -28.65 -3.68
N PRO A 247 2.57 -29.18 -4.35
CA PRO A 247 2.68 -29.23 -5.80
C PRO A 247 1.46 -29.77 -6.56
N PRO A 248 0.74 -30.81 -6.10
CA PRO A 248 -0.43 -31.34 -6.80
C PRO A 248 -1.59 -30.35 -6.94
N LEU A 249 -1.60 -29.29 -6.14
CA LEU A 249 -2.63 -28.26 -6.16
C LEU A 249 -2.28 -27.13 -7.12
N ILE A 250 -1.03 -27.03 -7.57
CA ILE A 250 -0.54 -25.87 -8.32
C ILE A 250 -0.86 -26.00 -9.80
N VAL A 251 -1.50 -24.97 -10.37
CA VAL A 251 -1.92 -24.95 -11.77
C VAL A 251 -1.47 -23.69 -12.50
N SER A 252 -1.74 -23.64 -13.80
CA SER A 252 -1.49 -22.44 -14.59
C SER A 252 -2.40 -21.29 -14.23
N VAL A 253 -1.95 -20.05 -14.51
CA VAL A 253 -2.81 -18.87 -14.36
C VAL A 253 -4.09 -19.03 -15.19
N ALA A 254 -3.98 -19.56 -16.41
CA ALA A 254 -5.12 -19.82 -17.27
C ALA A 254 -6.07 -20.88 -16.68
N GLU A 255 -5.52 -21.96 -16.11
CA GLU A 255 -6.31 -23.04 -15.49
C GLU A 255 -6.96 -22.60 -14.17
N GLN A 256 -6.25 -21.84 -13.34
CA GLN A 256 -6.81 -21.25 -12.12
C GLN A 256 -8.01 -20.33 -12.45
N ARG A 257 -7.89 -19.46 -13.46
CA ARG A 257 -9.00 -18.61 -13.91
C ARG A 257 -10.21 -19.43 -14.36
N LYS A 258 -9.99 -20.49 -15.13
CA LYS A 258 -11.07 -21.40 -15.55
C LYS A 258 -11.76 -22.10 -14.36
N ASN A 259 -11.00 -22.49 -13.35
CA ASN A 259 -11.55 -23.10 -12.15
C ASN A 259 -12.37 -22.09 -11.33
N TYR A 260 -11.89 -20.84 -11.23
CA TYR A 260 -12.64 -19.76 -10.60
C TYR A 260 -13.97 -19.48 -11.31
N GLU A 261 -13.97 -19.39 -12.65
CA GLU A 261 -15.20 -19.24 -13.45
C GLU A 261 -16.18 -20.39 -13.20
N SER A 262 -15.67 -21.62 -13.12
CA SER A 262 -16.48 -22.81 -12.81
C SER A 262 -17.07 -22.76 -11.40
N TRP A 263 -16.33 -22.21 -10.44
CA TRP A 263 -16.82 -21.99 -9.08
C TRP A 263 -17.92 -20.91 -9.05
N ILE A 264 -17.72 -19.77 -9.72
CA ILE A 264 -18.74 -18.72 -9.87
C ILE A 264 -20.03 -19.31 -10.43
N ASP A 265 -19.94 -20.10 -11.51
CA ASP A 265 -21.12 -20.76 -12.10
C ASP A 265 -21.83 -21.70 -11.11
N SER A 266 -21.07 -22.39 -10.25
CA SER A 266 -21.62 -23.33 -9.27
C SER A 266 -22.38 -22.67 -8.13
N ILE A 267 -22.11 -21.40 -7.83
CA ILE A 267 -22.76 -20.66 -6.73
C ILE A 267 -23.89 -19.73 -7.22
N LYS A 268 -24.11 -19.59 -8.53
CA LYS A 268 -25.21 -18.78 -9.09
C LYS A 268 -26.61 -19.21 -8.67
N SER A 269 -26.78 -20.44 -8.17
CA SER A 269 -28.04 -20.92 -7.62
C SER A 269 -28.30 -20.47 -6.18
N VAL A 270 -27.31 -19.86 -5.51
CA VAL A 270 -27.44 -19.28 -4.17
C VAL A 270 -28.21 -17.97 -4.24
N PRO A 271 -29.08 -17.63 -3.26
CA PRO A 271 -29.82 -16.36 -3.27
C PRO A 271 -28.90 -15.15 -3.41
N GLU A 272 -29.28 -14.18 -4.24
CA GLU A 272 -28.51 -12.96 -4.53
C GLU A 272 -28.17 -12.15 -3.26
N SER A 273 -29.01 -12.21 -2.23
CA SER A 273 -28.76 -11.60 -0.92
C SER A 273 -27.55 -12.17 -0.18
N GLU A 274 -27.10 -13.37 -0.53
CA GLU A 274 -25.94 -14.05 0.05
C GLU A 274 -24.69 -13.93 -0.86
N LEU A 275 -24.83 -13.33 -2.04
CA LEU A 275 -23.76 -13.22 -3.05
C LEU A 275 -23.05 -11.86 -3.08
N VAL A 276 -23.56 -10.86 -2.33
CA VAL A 276 -23.11 -9.45 -2.38
C VAL A 276 -21.61 -9.29 -2.11
N ASP A 277 -21.02 -10.14 -1.27
CA ASP A 277 -19.61 -10.04 -0.90
C ASP A 277 -18.66 -10.82 -1.84
N TYR A 278 -19.20 -11.53 -2.84
CA TYR A 278 -18.48 -12.50 -3.69
C TYR A 278 -18.47 -12.16 -5.18
N LEU A 279 -19.24 -11.16 -5.61
CA LEU A 279 -19.39 -10.69 -7.00
C LEU A 279 -18.80 -9.30 -7.18
#